data_AF-A0A7C3LLN3-F1
#
_entry.id   AF-A0A7C3LLN3-F1
#
_cell.length_a   1.000
_cell.length_b   1.000
_cell.length_c   1.000
_cell.angle_alpha   90.00
_cell.angle_beta   90.00
_cell.angle_gamma   90.00
#
_symmetry.space_group_name_H-M   'P 1'
#
loop_
_entity.id
_entity.type
_entity.pdbx_description
1 polymer ?
#
loop_
_entity_poly.entity_id
_entity_poly.type
_entity_poly.pdbx_seq_one_letter_code
_entity_poly.pdbx_strand_id
1 'polypeptide(L)' 'MALIGSVGSAQALDGREAGLQATHQALNRIGASAPGFAMVVASHQYQAREVLNGVSSLLGDAPILGFSSPAGLTNDGQ' A
#
# COMPACT_ATOMS: atom_id res chain seq x y z
N MET A 1 17.36 2.77 18.03
CA MET A 1 17.05 2.28 16.68
C MET A 1 15.65 2.78 16.34
N ALA A 2 15.47 3.50 15.24
CA ALA A 2 14.17 4.05 14.85
C ALA A 2 13.67 3.32 13.60
N LEU A 3 12.37 3.01 13.56
CA LEU A 3 11.71 2.52 12.35
C LEU A 3 11.39 3.72 11.46
N ILE A 4 11.80 3.66 10.20
CA ILE A 4 11.44 4.64 9.18
C ILE A 4 10.31 4.04 8.35
N GLY A 5 9.21 4.77 8.22
CA GLY A 5 8.06 4.34 7.45
C GLY A 5 7.34 5.53 6.85
N SER A 6 6.56 5.26 5.81
CA SER A 6 5.67 6.22 5.18
C SER A 6 4.41 5.51 4.74
N VAL A 7 3.31 6.24 4.70
CA VAL A 7 2.04 5.76 4.14
C VAL A 7 1.82 6.45 2.81
N GLY A 8 1.18 5.77 1.87
CA GLY A 8 0.64 6.34 0.64
C GLY A 8 -0.79 5.84 0.44
N SER A 9 -1.64 6.65 -0.19
CA SER A 9 -3.06 6.35 -0.35
C SER A 9 -3.54 6.79 -1.74
N ALA A 10 -4.30 5.94 -2.41
CA ALA A 10 -4.84 6.25 -3.72
C ALA A 10 -6.20 5.58 -3.92
N GLN A 11 -6.98 6.18 -4.82
CA GLN A 11 -8.25 5.65 -5.32
C GLN A 11 -8.20 5.75 -6.85
N ALA A 12 -8.46 4.63 -7.51
CA ALA A 12 -8.45 4.53 -8.97
C ALA A 12 -9.64 3.69 -9.46
N LEU A 13 -9.79 3.56 -10.78
CA LEU A 13 -10.87 2.75 -11.35
C LEU A 13 -10.64 1.25 -11.12
N ASP A 14 -9.39 0.79 -11.20
CA ASP A 14 -8.99 -0.59 -10.94
C ASP A 14 -8.04 -0.71 -9.74
N GLY A 15 -8.01 -1.90 -9.14
CA GLY A 15 -7.20 -2.16 -7.95
C GLY A 15 -5.70 -2.05 -8.21
N ARG A 16 -5.26 -2.36 -9.43
CA ARG A 16 -3.84 -2.35 -9.80
C ARG A 16 -3.30 -0.93 -9.84
N GLU A 17 -4.00 0.00 -10.48
CA GLU A 17 -3.66 1.41 -10.49
C GLU A 17 -3.68 2.00 -9.08
N ALA A 18 -4.69 1.67 -8.27
CA ALA A 18 -4.77 2.13 -6.88
C ALA A 18 -3.54 1.64 -6.07
N GLY A 19 -3.19 0.35 -6.19
CA GLY A 19 -2.02 -0.22 -5.52
C GLY A 19 -0.69 0.41 -5.97
N LEU A 20 -0.53 0.62 -7.28
CA LEU A 20 0.67 1.24 -7.85
C LEU A 20 0.82 2.70 -7.38
N GLN A 21 -0.24 3.49 -7.44
CA GLN A 21 -0.20 4.89 -7.04
C GLN A 21 0.04 5.05 -5.53
N ALA A 22 -0.63 4.26 -4.68
CA ALA A 22 -0.41 4.28 -3.24
C ALA A 22 1.03 3.92 -2.87
N THR A 23 1.59 2.89 -3.53
CA THR A 23 2.98 2.47 -3.33
C THR A 23 3.97 3.55 -3.79
N HIS A 24 3.74 4.13 -4.97
CA HIS A 24 4.57 5.23 -5.48
C HIS A 24 4.59 6.42 -4.52
N GLN A 25 3.43 6.82 -3.97
CA GLN A 25 3.36 7.89 -2.98
C GLN A 25 4.13 7.56 -1.69
N ALA A 26 4.04 6.33 -1.19
CA ALA A 26 4.79 5.90 -0.02
C ALA A 26 6.30 5.95 -0.28
N LEU A 27 6.77 5.28 -1.34
CA LEU A 27 8.19 5.23 -1.69
C LEU A 27 8.79 6.63 -1.91
N ASN A 28 8.05 7.53 -2.57
CA ASN A 28 8.51 8.90 -2.78
C ASN A 28 8.67 9.69 -1.45
N ARG A 29 7.87 9.38 -0.42
CA ARG A 29 7.99 9.99 0.92
C ARG A 29 9.11 9.37 1.75
N ILE A 30 9.32 8.07 1.62
CA ILE A 30 10.43 7.35 2.26
C ILE A 30 11.79 7.80 1.69
N GLY A 31 11.83 8.21 0.42
CA GLY A 31 13.04 8.70 -0.25
C GLY A 31 13.97 7.56 -0.66
N ALA A 32 15.27 7.72 -0.43
CA ALA A 32 16.30 6.77 -0.89
C ALA A 32 16.37 5.45 -0.09
N SER A 33 15.52 5.26 0.92
CA SER A 33 15.52 4.03 1.72
C SER A 33 14.65 2.96 1.06
N ALA A 34 15.18 1.76 0.84
CA ALA A 34 14.36 0.64 0.40
C ALA A 34 13.53 0.10 1.58
N PRO A 35 12.20 -0.11 1.44
CA PRO A 35 11.39 -0.68 2.50
C PRO A 35 11.78 -2.15 2.72
N GLY A 36 12.01 -2.54 3.98
CA GLY A 36 12.23 -3.95 4.34
C GLY A 36 10.93 -4.75 4.50
N PHE A 37 9.77 -4.09 4.43
CA PHE A 37 8.45 -4.66 4.64
C PHE A 37 7.37 -3.68 4.17
N ALA A 38 6.21 -4.18 3.72
CA ALA A 38 5.03 -3.35 3.46
C ALA A 38 3.75 -3.92 4.08
N MET A 39 2.91 -3.00 4.57
CA MET A 39 1.54 -3.28 4.97
C MET A 39 0.58 -2.67 3.95
N VAL A 40 -0.34 -3.48 3.42
CA VAL A 40 -1.32 -3.06 2.42
C VAL A 40 -2.73 -3.23 2.97
N VAL A 41 -3.49 -2.13 3.02
CA VAL A 41 -4.92 -2.14 3.31
C VAL A 41 -5.66 -1.78 2.03
N ALA A 42 -6.46 -2.70 1.51
CA ALA A 42 -7.24 -2.50 0.30
C ALA A 42 -8.73 -2.35 0.61
N SER A 43 -9.46 -1.54 -0.15
CA SER A 43 -10.92 -1.61 -0.14
C SER A 43 -11.38 -2.98 -0.62
N HIS A 44 -12.42 -3.57 0.00
CA HIS A 44 -13.01 -4.81 -0.52
C HIS A 44 -13.60 -4.67 -1.92
N GLN A 45 -13.77 -3.44 -2.43
CA GLN A 45 -14.30 -3.19 -3.77
C GLN A 45 -13.28 -3.54 -4.86
N TYR A 46 -12.00 -3.57 -4.51
CA TYR A 46 -10.94 -4.00 -5.41
C TYR A 46 -10.66 -5.48 -5.25
N GLN A 47 -10.32 -6.15 -6.36
CA GLN A 47 -9.77 -7.50 -6.28
C GLN A 47 -8.39 -7.44 -5.65
N ALA A 48 -8.20 -8.15 -4.52
CA ALA A 48 -6.95 -8.14 -3.77
C ALA A 48 -5.72 -8.46 -4.65
N ARG A 49 -5.87 -9.36 -5.63
CA ARG A 49 -4.81 -9.73 -6.57
C ARG A 49 -4.41 -8.57 -7.48
N GLU A 50 -5.35 -7.76 -7.93
CA GLU A 50 -5.05 -6.58 -8.75
C GLU A 50 -4.25 -5.55 -7.93
N VAL A 51 -4.69 -5.28 -6.70
CA VAL A 51 -3.97 -4.39 -5.77
C VAL A 51 -2.56 -4.89 -5.51
N LEU A 52 -2.40 -6.17 -5.21
CA LEU A 52 -1.08 -6.77 -4.99
C LEU A 52 -0.17 -6.66 -6.22
N ASN A 53 -0.70 -6.87 -7.43
CA ASN A 53 0.07 -6.68 -8.67
C ASN A 53 0.51 -5.22 -8.86
N GLY A 54 -0.32 -4.26 -8.44
CA GLY A 54 0.04 -2.85 -8.43
C GLY A 54 1.17 -2.55 -7.45
N VAL A 55 1.04 -3.03 -6.21
CA VAL A 55 2.03 -2.82 -5.14
C VAL A 55 3.37 -3.47 -5.48
N SER A 56 3.37 -4.76 -5.85
CA SER A 56 4.60 -5.52 -6.11
C SER A 56 5.39 -5.00 -7.30
N SER A 57 4.74 -4.29 -8.23
CA SER A 57 5.42 -3.69 -9.39
C SER A 57 6.49 -2.65 -9.02
N LEU A 58 6.41 -2.06 -7.81
CA LEU A 58 7.35 -1.05 -7.31
C LEU A 58 8.10 -1.50 -6.04
N LEU A 59 7.56 -2.46 -5.29
CA LEU A 59 8.08 -2.83 -3.96
C LEU A 59 9.29 -3.78 -3.99
N GLY A 60 9.58 -4.40 -5.14
CA GLY A 60 10.63 -5.42 -5.25
C GLY A 60 10.32 -6.67 -4.42
N ASP A 61 11.34 -7.19 -3.73
CA ASP A 61 11.26 -8.43 -2.92
C ASP A 61 10.80 -8.20 -1.47
N ALA A 62 10.42 -6.96 -1.11
CA ALA A 62 10.00 -6.66 0.25
C ALA A 62 8.74 -7.48 0.61
N PRO A 63 8.73 -8.20 1.75
CA PRO A 63 7.57 -8.98 2.18
C PRO A 63 6.35 -8.07 2.38
N ILE A 64 5.19 -8.55 1.90
CA ILE A 64 3.92 -7.85 1.97
C ILE A 64 2.99 -8.61 2.91
N LEU A 65 2.48 -7.92 3.94
CA LEU A 65 1.27 -8.36 4.63
C LEU A 65 0.14 -7.41 4.27
N GLY A 66 -1.05 -7.94 4.08
CA GLY A 66 -2.20 -7.11 3.78
C GLY A 66 -3.52 -7.78 4.04
N PHE A 67 -4.55 -6.95 4.10
CA PHE A 67 -5.93 -7.36 4.25
C PHE A 67 -6.84 -6.36 3.53
N SER A 68 -8.09 -6.77 3.31
CA SER A 68 -9.13 -5.87 2.81
C SER A 68 -9.99 -5.33 3.94
N SER A 69 -10.51 -4.12 3.77
CA SER A 69 -11.43 -3.47 4.70
C SER A 69 -12.64 -2.91 3.96
N PRO A 70 -13.86 -3.01 4.52
CA PRO A 70 -15.05 -2.32 4.01
C PRO A 70 -15.03 -0.81 4.22
N ALA A 71 -14.26 -0.34 5.20
CA ALA A 71 -14.17 1.07 5.58
C ALA A 71 -12.70 1.52 5.71
N GLY A 72 -12.49 2.82 5.83
CA GLY A 72 -11.16 3.36 6.12
C GLY A 72 -10.67 2.92 7.49
N LEU A 73 -9.36 2.77 7.65
CA LEU A 73 -8.76 2.61 8.97
C LEU A 73 -8.44 4.01 9.51
N THR A 74 -9.24 4.49 10.47
CA THR A 74 -9.11 5.83 11.05
C THR A 74 -8.51 5.75 12.46
N ASN A 75 -7.92 6.87 12.93
CA ASN A 75 -7.43 6.95 14.32
C ASN A 75 -8.57 6.87 15.35
N ASP A 76 -9.81 7.12 14.91
CA ASP A 76 -11.00 7.08 15.76
C ASP A 76 -11.63 5.68 15.85
N GLY A 77 -11.09 4.68 15.12
CA GLY A 77 -11.58 3.31 15.14
C GLY A 77 -12.94 3.12 14.47
N GLN A 78 -13.32 4.02 13.56
CA GLN A 78 -14.55 3.97 12.76
C GLN A 78 -14.24 3.76 11.28
#